data_AF-A0A0D7P7S1-F1
#
_entry.id   AF-A0A0D7P7S1-F1
#
_cell.length_a   1.000
_cell.length_b   1.000
_cell.length_c   1.000
_cell.angle_alpha   90.00
_cell.angle_beta   90.00
_cell.angle_gamma   90.00
#
_symmetry.space_group_name_H-M   'P 1'
#
loop_
_entity.id
_entity.type
_entity.pdbx_description
1 polymer ?
#
loop_
_entity_poly.entity_id
_entity_poly.type
_entity_poly.pdbx_seq_one_letter_code
_entity_poly.pdbx_strand_id
1 'polypeptide(L)'
;MTRLPRARAATTEAFLEQTGPELAALCTECGACFNACPMVDDVNLRGADPKIVTSGLRQLASGAAAPEETVAWVGACTKSGQCVDACPQKAAGLDAMLLVRIAKQRAINETRQLPAKQDPSYFPRIKTFARLQLSDEELEKWL
;
A
#
# COMPACT_ATOMS: atom_id res chain seq x y z
N MET A 1 20.73 -15.40 14.28
CA MET A 1 19.35 -15.89 14.44
C MET A 1 18.51 -15.32 13.31
N THR A 2 18.27 -16.10 12.26
CA THR A 2 17.38 -15.72 11.16
C THR A 2 15.97 -15.68 11.73
N ARG A 3 15.37 -14.49 11.86
CA ARG A 3 13.95 -14.37 12.23
C ARG A 3 13.16 -15.12 11.16
N LEU A 4 12.52 -16.21 11.56
CA LEU A 4 11.52 -16.85 10.73
C LEU A 4 10.46 -15.79 10.39
N PRO A 5 10.04 -15.66 9.12
CA PRO A 5 8.95 -14.76 8.78
C PRO A 5 7.73 -15.11 9.62
N ARG A 6 7.03 -14.09 10.16
CA ARG A 6 5.74 -14.29 10.84
C ARG A 6 4.85 -15.14 9.94
N ALA A 7 4.13 -16.09 10.53
CA ALA A 7 3.16 -16.91 9.80
C ALA A 7 2.27 -15.99 8.94
N ARG A 8 2.22 -16.26 7.63
CA ARG A 8 1.31 -15.54 6.74
C ARG A 8 -0.11 -15.78 7.23
N ALA A 9 -0.89 -14.72 7.39
CA ALA A 9 -2.30 -14.85 7.77
C ALA A 9 -3.02 -15.80 6.80
N ALA A 10 -4.04 -16.50 7.30
CA ALA A 10 -4.76 -17.52 6.52
C ALA A 10 -5.47 -16.94 5.29
N THR A 11 -5.86 -15.66 5.33
CA THR A 11 -6.50 -14.94 4.22
C THR A 11 -5.97 -13.52 4.10
N THR A 12 -6.26 -12.87 2.97
CA THR A 12 -5.91 -11.46 2.76
C THR A 12 -6.71 -10.57 3.72
N GLU A 13 -7.97 -10.90 3.94
CA GLU A 13 -8.87 -10.19 4.86
C GLU A 13 -8.31 -10.23 6.29
N ALA A 14 -7.94 -11.41 6.79
CA ALA A 14 -7.34 -11.56 8.11
C ALA A 14 -6.00 -10.80 8.22
N PHE A 15 -5.20 -10.79 7.15
CA PHE A 15 -3.97 -9.99 7.10
C PHE A 15 -4.27 -8.49 7.24
N LEU A 16 -5.27 -7.99 6.51
CA LEU A 16 -5.64 -6.58 6.54
C LEU A 16 -6.17 -6.19 7.93
N GLU A 17 -7.06 -7.00 8.50
CA GLU A 17 -7.67 -6.80 9.84
C GLU A 17 -6.62 -6.67 10.93
N GLN A 18 -5.58 -7.51 10.90
CA GLN A 18 -4.50 -7.44 11.88
C GLN A 18 -3.48 -6.33 11.57
N THR A 19 -2.94 -6.34 10.35
CA THR A 19 -1.73 -5.57 10.02
C THR A 19 -2.02 -4.09 9.83
N GLY A 20 -3.22 -3.74 9.34
CA GLY A 20 -3.61 -2.35 9.11
C GLY A 20 -3.54 -1.49 10.38
N PRO A 21 -4.28 -1.85 11.44
CA PRO A 21 -4.22 -1.17 12.73
C PRO A 21 -2.82 -1.20 13.38
N GLU A 22 -2.10 -2.32 13.30
CA GLU A 22 -0.74 -2.44 13.84
C GLU A 22 0.21 -1.41 13.23
N LEU A 23 0.22 -1.27 11.89
CA LEU A 23 1.06 -0.29 11.21
C LEU A 23 0.55 1.15 11.39
N ALA A 24 -0.77 1.34 11.41
CA ALA A 24 -1.38 2.66 11.64
C ALA A 24 -1.03 3.20 13.03
N ALA A 25 -0.89 2.34 14.04
CA ALA A 25 -0.49 2.72 15.40
C ALA A 25 0.97 3.23 15.47
N LEU A 26 1.86 2.73 14.61
CA LEU A 26 3.25 3.19 14.52
C LEU A 26 3.39 4.53 13.78
N CYS A 27 2.42 4.89 12.94
CA CYS A 27 2.49 6.10 12.14
C CYS A 27 2.23 7.35 12.99
N THR A 28 3.19 8.28 12.98
CA THR A 28 3.10 9.56 13.71
C THR A 28 2.52 10.70 12.89
N GLU A 29 2.00 10.42 11.69
CA GLU A 29 1.42 11.44 10.78
C GLU A 29 2.41 12.56 10.42
N CYS A 30 3.71 12.27 10.44
CA CYS A 30 4.74 13.30 10.25
C CYS A 30 4.82 13.83 8.81
N GLY A 31 4.15 13.21 7.84
CA GLY A 31 4.18 13.63 6.44
C GLY A 31 5.45 13.28 5.65
N ALA A 32 6.49 12.73 6.28
CA ALA A 32 7.77 12.49 5.59
C ALA A 32 7.65 11.57 4.36
N CYS A 33 6.85 10.51 4.46
CA CYS A 33 6.57 9.59 3.35
C CYS A 33 5.76 10.23 2.21
N PHE A 34 4.88 11.19 2.54
CA PHE A 34 4.14 11.97 1.57
C PHE A 34 5.07 12.91 0.81
N ASN A 35 5.89 13.69 1.53
CA ASN A 35 6.82 14.65 0.92
C ASN A 35 7.84 13.98 -0.02
N ALA A 36 8.33 12.79 0.35
CA ALA A 36 9.27 12.02 -0.47
C ALA A 36 8.60 11.32 -1.68
N CYS A 37 7.28 11.27 -1.76
CA CYS A 37 6.62 10.52 -2.82
C CYS A 37 6.57 11.32 -4.13
N PRO A 38 7.04 10.77 -5.26
CA PRO A 38 6.97 11.45 -6.56
C PRO A 38 5.52 11.60 -7.06
N MET A 39 4.61 10.72 -6.64
CA MET A 39 3.21 10.78 -7.07
C MET A 39 2.47 11.99 -6.50
N VAL A 40 3.01 12.68 -5.49
CA VAL A 40 2.40 13.92 -4.97
C VAL A 40 2.36 15.01 -6.04
N ASP A 41 3.35 15.09 -6.93
CA ASP A 41 3.30 16.03 -8.06
C ASP A 41 2.32 15.57 -9.13
N ASP A 42 2.31 14.27 -9.43
CA ASP A 42 1.43 13.67 -10.46
C ASP A 42 -0.05 13.94 -10.18
N VAL A 43 -0.45 13.95 -8.91
CA VAL A 43 -1.81 14.31 -8.48
C VAL A 43 -1.96 15.74 -7.97
N ASN A 44 -0.99 16.62 -8.21
CA ASN A 44 -1.03 18.05 -7.85
C ASN A 44 -1.29 18.34 -6.35
N LEU A 45 -0.74 17.52 -5.45
CA LEU A 45 -0.94 17.64 -4.00
C LEU A 45 0.25 18.28 -3.25
N ARG A 46 1.25 18.84 -3.95
CA ARG A 46 2.46 19.38 -3.31
C ARG A 46 2.18 20.51 -2.29
N GLY A 47 1.06 21.22 -2.44
CA GLY A 47 0.59 22.25 -1.50
C GLY A 47 -0.33 21.74 -0.38
N ALA A 48 -0.70 20.46 -0.35
CA ALA A 48 -1.55 19.89 0.69
C ALA A 48 -0.79 19.76 2.02
N ASP A 49 -1.50 19.80 3.15
CA ASP A 49 -0.90 19.57 4.47
C ASP A 49 -0.49 18.10 4.62
N PRO A 50 0.82 17.79 4.72
CA PRO A 50 1.29 16.41 4.84
C PRO A 50 0.75 15.68 6.07
N LYS A 51 0.44 16.40 7.16
CA LYS A 51 -0.13 15.81 8.38
C LYS A 51 -1.57 15.37 8.16
N ILE A 52 -2.39 16.20 7.52
CA ILE A 52 -3.78 15.84 7.19
C ILE A 52 -3.80 14.61 6.28
N VAL A 53 -2.99 14.61 5.22
CA VAL A 53 -2.90 13.48 4.28
C VAL A 53 -2.44 12.19 4.98
N THR A 54 -1.41 12.27 5.83
CA THR A 54 -0.91 11.08 6.53
C THR A 54 -1.75 10.64 7.73
N SER A 55 -2.57 11.52 8.30
CA SER A 55 -3.64 11.15 9.23
C SER A 55 -4.74 10.37 8.52
N GLY A 56 -5.19 10.85 7.35
CA GLY A 56 -6.11 10.11 6.49
C GLY A 56 -5.57 8.73 6.10
N LEU A 57 -4.26 8.63 5.83
CA LEU A 57 -3.62 7.34 5.55
C LEU A 57 -3.80 6.34 6.70
N ARG A 58 -3.68 6.80 7.96
CA ARG A 58 -3.92 5.96 9.15
C ARG A 58 -5.37 5.55 9.29
N GLN A 59 -6.30 6.46 8.97
CA GLN A 59 -7.74 6.20 8.98
C GLN A 59 -8.07 5.09 7.97
N LEU A 60 -7.64 5.23 6.70
CA LEU A 60 -7.82 4.20 5.68
C LEU A 60 -7.22 2.86 6.08
N ALA A 61 -5.99 2.85 6.59
CA ALA A 61 -5.33 1.62 7.01
C ALA A 61 -6.06 0.91 8.18
N SER A 62 -6.80 1.67 8.99
CA SER A 62 -7.64 1.17 10.08
C SER A 62 -9.09 0.86 9.63
N GLY A 63 -9.42 1.03 8.35
CA GLY A 63 -10.76 0.76 7.79
C GLY A 63 -11.75 1.92 7.85
N ALA A 64 -11.31 3.12 8.26
CA ALA A 64 -12.13 4.33 8.25
C ALA A 64 -11.95 5.13 6.95
N ALA A 65 -12.96 5.91 6.56
CA ALA A 65 -12.85 6.83 5.44
C ALA A 65 -11.83 7.94 5.71
N ALA A 66 -11.27 8.53 4.65
CA ALA A 66 -10.27 9.60 4.74
C ALA A 66 -10.57 10.79 3.80
N PRO A 67 -9.88 11.93 3.99
CA PRO A 67 -10.00 13.09 3.09
C PRO A 67 -9.66 12.77 1.64
N GLU A 68 -10.20 13.56 0.71
CA GLU A 68 -10.06 13.36 -0.74
C GLU A 68 -8.58 13.36 -1.18
N GLU A 69 -7.76 14.27 -0.64
CA GLU A 69 -6.33 14.35 -0.91
C GLU A 69 -5.58 13.07 -0.50
N THR A 70 -6.02 12.40 0.57
CA THR A 70 -5.47 11.11 0.96
C THR A 70 -5.83 10.03 -0.05
N VAL A 71 -7.11 9.98 -0.42
CA VAL A 71 -7.63 8.98 -1.36
C VAL A 71 -6.94 9.12 -2.73
N ALA A 72 -6.80 10.35 -3.23
CA ALA A 72 -6.11 10.66 -4.47
C ALA A 72 -4.65 10.20 -4.44
N TRP A 73 -3.91 10.57 -3.39
CA TRP A 73 -2.49 10.19 -3.25
C TRP A 73 -2.30 8.66 -3.14
N VAL A 74 -3.09 8.00 -2.29
CA VAL A 74 -3.04 6.54 -2.12
C VAL A 74 -3.44 5.83 -3.43
N GLY A 75 -4.45 6.36 -4.13
CA GLY A 75 -4.88 5.90 -5.45
C GLY A 75 -3.76 5.94 -6.49
N ALA A 76 -2.94 7.00 -6.48
CA ALA A 76 -1.81 7.19 -7.38
C ALA A 76 -0.59 6.32 -7.07
N CYS A 77 -0.57 5.53 -5.99
CA CYS A 77 0.59 4.73 -5.64
C CYS A 77 1.01 3.75 -6.75
N THR A 78 2.21 3.99 -7.29
CA THR A 78 2.92 3.18 -8.31
C THR A 78 4.01 2.28 -7.73
N LYS A 79 4.16 2.25 -6.40
CA LYS A 79 5.18 1.47 -5.66
C LYS A 79 6.63 1.93 -5.91
N SER A 80 6.87 3.24 -5.95
CA SER A 80 8.22 3.82 -6.08
C SER A 80 9.17 3.46 -4.92
N GLY A 81 8.65 3.14 -3.74
CA GLY A 81 9.42 2.74 -2.56
C GLY A 81 10.09 3.88 -1.77
N GLN A 82 10.14 5.11 -2.30
CA GLN A 82 10.82 6.24 -1.64
C GLN A 82 10.26 6.58 -0.24
N CYS A 83 9.00 6.25 0.01
CA CYS A 83 8.38 6.43 1.32
C CYS A 83 8.99 5.54 2.42
N VAL A 84 9.58 4.39 2.07
CA VAL A 84 10.16 3.45 3.04
C VAL A 84 11.38 4.07 3.71
N ASP A 85 12.29 4.65 2.92
CA ASP A 85 13.52 5.24 3.45
C ASP A 85 13.30 6.55 4.18
N ALA A 86 12.34 7.35 3.71
CA ALA A 86 11.96 8.63 4.30
C ALA A 86 11.23 8.49 5.64
N CYS A 87 10.68 7.32 5.98
CA CYS A 87 9.88 7.16 7.18
C CYS A 87 10.77 7.08 8.44
N PRO A 88 10.65 8.01 9.41
CA PRO A 88 11.43 7.94 10.65
C PRO A 88 11.03 6.75 11.53
N GLN A 89 9.80 6.26 11.42
CA GLN A 89 9.28 5.13 12.20
C GLN A 89 9.69 3.77 11.62
N LYS A 90 10.49 3.72 10.54
CA LYS A 90 11.04 2.46 10.02
C LYS A 90 11.87 1.72 11.07
N ALA A 91 12.57 2.44 11.94
CA ALA A 91 13.33 1.88 13.04
C ALA A 91 12.43 1.21 14.11
N ALA A 92 11.18 1.66 14.24
CA ALA A 92 10.15 1.04 15.08
C ALA A 92 9.39 -0.09 14.35
N GLY A 93 9.77 -0.41 13.11
CA GLY A 93 9.17 -1.49 12.33
C GLY A 93 8.05 -1.04 11.37
N LEU A 94 7.82 0.25 11.18
CA LEU A 94 6.83 0.73 10.21
C LEU A 94 7.35 0.62 8.77
N ASP A 95 6.73 -0.25 7.97
CA ASP A 95 6.86 -0.21 6.50
C ASP A 95 5.81 0.75 5.92
N ALA A 96 6.27 1.95 5.53
CA ALA A 96 5.41 2.99 4.99
C ALA A 96 4.75 2.61 3.66
N MET A 97 5.43 1.82 2.80
CA MET A 97 4.83 1.38 1.54
C MET A 97 3.75 0.33 1.79
N LEU A 98 3.97 -0.58 2.73
CA LEU A 98 2.95 -1.55 3.14
C LEU A 98 1.71 -0.85 3.71
N LEU A 99 1.91 0.16 4.57
CA LEU A 99 0.81 0.98 5.09
C LEU A 99 -0.03 1.62 3.97
N VAL A 100 0.62 2.27 2.99
CA VAL A 100 -0.05 2.85 1.81
C VAL A 100 -0.80 1.79 0.99
N ARG A 101 -0.21 0.61 0.81
CA ARG A 101 -0.86 -0.48 0.05
C ARG A 101 -2.08 -1.07 0.76
N ILE A 102 -2.02 -1.20 2.08
CA ILE A 102 -3.18 -1.61 2.90
C ILE A 102 -4.27 -0.55 2.80
N ALA A 103 -3.93 0.73 2.99
CA ALA A 103 -4.87 1.84 2.84
C ALA A 103 -5.53 1.85 1.45
N LYS A 104 -4.77 1.62 0.37
CA LYS A 104 -5.32 1.51 -0.99
C LYS A 104 -6.30 0.37 -1.13
N GLN A 105 -5.96 -0.80 -0.57
CA GLN A 105 -6.82 -1.97 -0.65
C GLN A 105 -8.13 -1.76 0.11
N ARG A 106 -8.08 -1.16 1.29
CA ARG A 106 -9.26 -0.80 2.10
C ARG A 106 -10.10 0.31 1.45
N ALA A 107 -9.44 1.29 0.82
CA ALA A 107 -10.13 2.33 0.05
C ALA A 107 -10.93 1.77 -1.14
N ILE A 108 -10.49 0.67 -1.74
CA ILE A 108 -11.21 -0.02 -2.81
C ILE A 108 -12.34 -0.89 -2.25
N ASN A 109 -12.04 -1.73 -1.25
CA ASN A 109 -12.94 -2.81 -0.84
C ASN A 109 -13.94 -2.41 0.25
N GLU A 110 -13.52 -1.57 1.19
CA GLU A 110 -14.26 -1.30 2.42
C GLU A 110 -14.91 0.08 2.38
N THR A 111 -14.10 1.14 2.25
CA THR A 111 -14.63 2.52 2.26
C THR A 111 -15.19 2.93 0.90
N ARG A 112 -14.84 2.19 -0.17
CA ARG A 112 -15.29 2.42 -1.56
C ARG A 112 -15.00 3.84 -2.07
N GLN A 113 -13.96 4.48 -1.53
CA GLN A 113 -13.50 5.80 -1.97
C GLN A 113 -12.62 5.72 -3.23
N LEU A 114 -12.09 4.54 -3.55
CA LEU A 114 -11.44 4.25 -4.82
C LEU A 114 -12.28 3.28 -5.65
N PRO A 115 -12.30 3.43 -6.99
CA PRO A 115 -13.01 2.49 -7.85
C PRO A 115 -12.39 1.10 -7.76
N ALA A 116 -13.25 0.08 -7.84
CA ALA A 116 -12.82 -1.30 -7.99
C ALA A 116 -12.01 -1.50 -9.27
N LYS A 117 -11.14 -2.52 -9.29
CA LYS A 117 -10.42 -2.91 -10.51
C LYS A 117 -11.44 -3.27 -11.59
N GLN A 118 -11.30 -2.64 -12.76
CA GLN A 118 -12.16 -2.91 -13.91
C GLN A 118 -12.13 -4.39 -14.33
N ASP A 119 -10.95 -5.02 -14.25
CA ASP A 119 -10.78 -6.45 -14.50
C ASP A 119 -9.86 -7.09 -13.45
N PRO A 120 -10.42 -7.70 -12.40
CA PRO A 120 -9.65 -8.43 -11.38
C PRO A 120 -8.88 -9.63 -11.94
N SER A 121 -9.31 -10.17 -13.08
CA SER A 121 -8.77 -11.39 -13.69
C SER A 121 -7.65 -11.12 -14.70
N TYR A 122 -7.37 -9.86 -15.05
CA TYR A 122 -6.38 -9.47 -16.05
C TYR A 122 -5.00 -10.10 -15.80
N PHE A 123 -4.41 -9.85 -14.62
CA PHE A 123 -3.10 -10.41 -14.26
C PHE A 123 -3.11 -11.93 -14.09
N PRO A 124 -4.09 -12.56 -13.42
CA PRO A 124 -4.23 -14.02 -13.42
C PRO A 124 -4.20 -14.62 -14.82
N ARG A 125 -4.91 -14.03 -15.79
CA ARG A 125 -4.89 -14.49 -17.20
C ARG A 125 -3.51 -14.39 -17.83
N ILE A 126 -2.82 -13.26 -17.67
CA ILE A 126 -1.43 -13.10 -18.15
C ILE A 126 -0.53 -14.18 -17.55
N LYS A 127 -0.63 -14.42 -16.23
CA LYS A 127 0.16 -15.46 -15.55
C LYS A 127 -0.16 -16.86 -16.06
N THR A 128 -1.42 -17.16 -16.37
CA THR A 128 -1.81 -18.42 -16.99
C THR A 128 -1.16 -18.59 -18.36
N PHE A 129 -1.18 -17.57 -19.22
CA PHE A 129 -0.52 -17.64 -20.53
C PHE A 129 1.00 -17.78 -20.42
N ALA A 130 1.63 -17.02 -19.52
CA ALA A 130 3.07 -17.12 -19.27
C ALA A 130 3.48 -18.56 -18.88
N ARG A 131 2.69 -19.22 -18.02
CA ARG A 131 2.93 -20.62 -17.62
C ARG A 131 2.75 -21.64 -18.74
N LEU A 132 2.08 -21.29 -19.83
CA LEU A 132 1.91 -22.16 -21.00
C LEU A 132 3.01 -21.95 -22.05
N GLN A 133 3.69 -20.80 -22.01
CA GLN A 133 4.61 -20.36 -23.06
C GLN A 133 6.08 -20.36 -22.62
N LEU A 134 6.35 -20.24 -21.33
CA LEU A 134 7.69 -20.18 -20.77
C LEU A 134 8.13 -21.55 -20.26
N SER A 135 9.42 -21.84 -20.38
CA SER A 135 10.06 -22.98 -19.72
C SER A 135 10.10 -22.81 -18.20
N ASP A 136 10.31 -23.90 -17.46
CA ASP A 136 10.42 -23.86 -16.00
C ASP A 136 11.53 -22.90 -15.52
N GLU A 137 12.67 -22.87 -16.22
CA GLU A 137 13.78 -21.96 -15.94
C GLU A 137 13.38 -20.48 -16.15
N GLU A 138 12.64 -20.19 -17.22
CA GLU A 138 12.13 -18.84 -17.48
C GLU A 138 11.06 -18.44 -16.46
N LEU A 139 10.20 -19.36 -16.06
CA LEU A 139 9.21 -19.10 -15.02
C LEU A 139 9.87 -18.76 -13.68
N GLU A 140 10.90 -19.51 -13.28
CA GLU A 140 11.64 -19.23 -12.04
C GLU A 140 12.36 -17.87 -12.09
N LYS A 141 12.88 -17.49 -13.26
CA LYS A 141 13.59 -16.22 -13.44
C LYS A 141 12.66 -15.00 -13.45
N TRP A 142 11.47 -15.12 -14.03
CA TRP A 142 10.65 -13.95 -14.40
C TRP A 142 9.32 -13.82 -13.65
N LEU A 143 8.87 -14.82 -12.89
CA LEU A 143 7.51 -14.90 -12.33
C LEU A 143 7.44 -15.11 -10.82
#